data_AF-A0A248YJQ4-F1
#
_entry.id   AF-A0A248YJQ4-F1
#
_cell.length_a   1.000
_cell.length_b   1.000
_cell.length_c   1.000
_cell.angle_alpha   90.00
_cell.angle_beta   90.00
_cell.angle_gamma   90.00
#
_symmetry.space_group_name_H-M   'P 1'
#
loop_
_entity.id
_entity.type
_entity.pdbx_description
1 polymer ?
#
loop_
_entity_poly.entity_id
_entity_poly.type
_entity_poly.pdbx_seq_one_letter_code
_entity_poly.pdbx_strand_id
1 'polypeptide(L)' 'MSTRTLTITGFLIVLSVMIAVDLTARLLRRNGPRRWPAPLGTALSAALRSTVGRLLVFGWWLWIGWHFLAR' A
#
# COMPACT_ATOMS: atom_id res chain seq x y z
N MET A 1 18.22 16.04 -14.66
CA MET A 1 17.70 15.00 -13.74
C MET A 1 17.39 13.77 -14.55
N SER A 2 18.03 12.63 -14.25
CA SER A 2 17.82 11.39 -15.00
C SER A 2 16.42 10.84 -14.72
N THR A 3 15.77 10.26 -15.73
CA THR A 3 14.48 9.55 -15.61
C THR A 3 14.49 8.56 -14.44
N ARG A 4 15.64 7.92 -14.19
CA ARG A 4 15.86 7.01 -13.06
C ARG A 4 15.67 7.68 -11.70
N THR A 5 16.17 8.90 -11.52
CA THR A 5 16.04 9.65 -10.27
C THR A 5 14.58 10.01 -10.02
N LEU A 6 13.85 10.46 -11.04
CA LEU A 6 12.43 10.76 -10.96
C LEU A 6 11.59 9.54 -10.55
N THR A 7 11.86 8.38 -11.15
CA THR A 7 11.17 7.13 -10.80
C THR A 7 11.46 6.71 -9.37
N ILE A 8 12.73 6.74 -8.95
CA ILE A 8 13.14 6.38 -7.58
C ILE A 8 12.49 7.32 -6.56
N THR A 9 12.53 8.63 -6.80
CA THR A 9 11.91 9.61 -5.91
C THR A 9 10.40 9.43 -5.83
N GLY A 10 9.73 9.17 -6.95
CA GLY A 10 8.30 8.87 -6.98
C GLY A 10 7.94 7.65 -6.12
N PHE A 11 8.71 6.55 -6.26
CA PHE A 11 8.52 5.36 -5.42
C PHE A 11 8.77 5.63 -3.93
N LEU A 12 9.81 6.40 -3.61
CA LEU A 12 10.13 6.79 -2.23
C LEU A 12 9.01 7.62 -1.60
N ILE A 13 8.39 8.53 -2.36
CA ILE A 13 7.25 9.31 -1.89
C ILE A 13 6.06 8.39 -1.59
N VAL A 14 5.69 7.52 -2.53
CA VAL A 14 4.56 6.58 -2.35
C VAL A 14 4.81 5.66 -1.15
N LEU A 15 6.02 5.11 -1.03
CA LEU A 15 6.41 4.26 0.10
C LEU A 15 6.33 5.03 1.42
N SER A 16 6.84 6.26 1.46
CA SER A 16 6.80 7.10 2.67
C SER A 16 5.36 7.43 3.08
N VAL A 17 4.47 7.71 2.12
CA VAL A 17 3.04 7.93 2.39
C VAL A 17 2.38 6.66 2.94
N MET A 18 2.65 5.48 2.35
CA MET A 18 2.12 4.22 2.86
C MET A 18 2.57 3.95 4.30
N ILE A 19 3.86 4.17 4.59
CA ILE A 19 4.43 4.01 5.93
C ILE A 19 3.78 4.99 6.91
N ALA A 20 3.63 6.25 6.52
CA ALA A 20 2.99 7.28 7.35
C ALA A 20 1.54 6.89 7.67
N VAL A 21 0.76 6.49 6.68
CA VAL A 21 -0.64 6.05 6.87
C VAL A 21 -0.73 4.85 7.80
N ASP A 22 0.13 3.83 7.64
CA ASP A 22 0.12 2.65 8.52
C ASP A 22 0.54 3.00 9.95
N LEU A 23 1.57 3.83 10.13
CA LEU A 23 2.02 4.30 11.45
C LEU A 23 0.95 5.13 12.14
N THR A 24 0.33 6.07 11.43
CA THR A 24 -0.79 6.89 11.92
C THR A 24 -1.95 5.98 12.31
N ALA A 25 -2.35 5.01 11.48
CA ALA A 25 -3.40 4.06 11.81
C ALA A 25 -3.07 3.22 13.07
N ARG A 26 -1.81 2.78 13.24
CA ARG A 26 -1.36 2.05 14.43
C ARG A 26 -1.36 2.91 15.69
N LEU A 27 -0.84 4.14 15.60
CA LEU A 27 -0.76 5.10 16.71
C LEU A 27 -2.16 5.51 17.18
N LEU A 28 -3.05 5.87 16.24
CA LEU A 28 -4.39 6.31 16.59
C LEU A 28 -5.30 5.17 17.04
N ARG A 29 -5.09 3.93 16.58
CA ARG A 29 -5.81 2.77 17.11
C ARG A 29 -5.35 2.38 18.52
N ARG A 30 -4.10 2.65 18.91
CA ARG A 30 -3.61 2.43 20.28
C ARG A 30 -4.18 3.44 21.27
N ASN A 31 -4.33 4.70 20.85
CA ASN A 31 -4.68 5.81 21.74
C ASN A 31 -6.12 6.36 21.54
N GLY A 32 -6.88 5.82 20.58
CA GLY A 32 -8.16 6.36 20.15
C GLY A 32 -9.30 5.33 20.09
N PRO A 33 -10.55 5.80 19.83
CA PRO A 33 -11.74 4.96 19.82
C PRO A 33 -11.67 3.83 18.78
N ARG A 34 -12.32 2.69 19.05
CA ARG A 34 -12.28 1.46 18.23
C ARG A 34 -12.75 1.60 16.75
N ARG A 35 -13.21 2.80 16.35
CA ARG A 35 -13.73 3.17 15.04
C ARG A 35 -12.66 3.60 14.02
N TRP A 36 -11.40 3.76 14.44
CA TRP A 36 -10.31 4.12 13.53
C TRP A 36 -10.00 3.01 12.51
N PRO A 37 -9.58 3.36 11.28
CA PRO A 37 -9.22 2.39 10.24
C PRO A 37 -8.18 1.38 10.73
N ALA A 38 -8.33 0.12 10.32
CA ALA A 38 -7.36 -0.91 10.64
C ALA A 38 -6.01 -0.59 9.96
N PRO A 39 -4.86 -0.97 10.58
CA PRO A 39 -3.56 -0.87 9.94
C PRO A 39 -3.56 -1.56 8.57
N LEU A 40 -2.79 -1.03 7.62
CA LEU A 40 -2.74 -1.50 6.24
C LEU A 40 -2.36 -2.99 6.18
N GLY A 41 -1.43 -3.43 7.03
CA GLY A 41 -1.06 -4.85 7.12
C GLY A 41 -2.21 -5.76 7.55
N THR A 42 -3.11 -5.27 8.42
CA THR A 42 -4.28 -6.02 8.87
C THR A 42 -5.37 -6.05 7.81
N ALA A 43 -5.58 -4.92 7.13
CA ALA A 43 -6.51 -4.81 6.00
C ALA A 43 -6.07 -5.71 4.83
N LEU A 44 -4.78 -5.72 4.50
CA LEU A 44 -4.22 -6.59 3.46
C LEU A 44 -4.35 -8.07 3.84
N SER A 45 -4.02 -8.43 5.08
CA SER A 45 -4.20 -9.80 5.56
C SER A 45 -5.67 -10.25 5.50
N ALA A 46 -6.61 -9.35 5.79
CA ALA A 46 -8.03 -9.60 5.65
C ALA A 46 -8.44 -9.75 4.18
N ALA A 47 -7.94 -8.89 3.28
CA ALA A 47 -8.20 -8.99 1.85
C ALA A 47 -7.71 -10.35 1.30
N LEU A 48 -6.51 -10.77 1.70
CA LEU A 48 -5.90 -12.04 1.29
C LEU A 48 -6.57 -13.29 1.89
N ARG A 49 -7.49 -13.16 2.84
CA ARG A 49 -8.29 -14.30 3.33
C ARG A 49 -9.39 -14.71 2.35
N SER A 50 -9.82 -13.82 1.46
CA SER A 50 -10.87 -14.10 0.49
C SER A 50 -10.30 -14.37 -0.90
N THR A 51 -10.91 -15.30 -1.65
CA THR A 51 -10.51 -15.61 -3.04
C THR A 51 -10.61 -14.36 -3.94
N VAL A 52 -11.68 -13.56 -3.75
CA VAL A 52 -11.89 -12.30 -4.47
C VAL A 52 -10.80 -11.28 -4.13
N GLY A 53 -10.48 -11.10 -2.86
CA GLY A 53 -9.43 -10.16 -2.44
C GLY A 53 -8.05 -10.57 -2.93
N ARG A 54 -7.73 -11.87 -2.99
CA ARG A 54 -6.49 -12.36 -3.64
C ARG A 54 -6.45 -12.01 -5.12
N LEU A 55 -7.54 -12.23 -5.85
CA LEU A 55 -7.65 -11.88 -7.27
C LEU A 55 -7.48 -10.38 -7.50
N LEU A 56 -8.06 -9.54 -6.65
CA LEU A 56 -7.91 -8.08 -6.74
C LEU A 56 -6.46 -7.64 -6.45
N VAL A 57 -5.83 -8.16 -5.40
CA VAL A 57 -4.42 -7.87 -5.09
C VAL A 57 -3.51 -8.34 -6.21
N PHE A 58 -3.76 -9.54 -6.74
CA PHE A 58 -2.99 -10.10 -7.84
C PHE A 58 -3.16 -9.29 -9.13
N GLY A 59 -4.40 -8.92 -9.49
CA GLY A 59 -4.69 -8.07 -10.65
C GLY A 59 -4.08 -6.67 -10.53
N TRP A 60 -4.11 -6.09 -9.34
CA TRP A 60 -3.44 -4.81 -9.06
C TRP A 60 -1.93 -4.90 -9.25
N TRP A 61 -1.31 -5.98 -8.77
CA TRP A 61 0.13 -6.21 -8.97
C TRP A 61 0.43 -6.50 -10.45
N LEU A 62 -0.39 -7.29 -11.15
CA LEU A 62 -0.23 -7.49 -12.59
C LEU A 62 -0.30 -6.16 -13.36
N TRP A 63 -1.23 -5.28 -12.97
CA TRP A 63 -1.40 -3.95 -13.56
C TRP A 63 -0.20 -3.03 -13.30
N ILE A 64 0.28 -2.96 -12.06
CA ILE A 64 1.49 -2.18 -11.71
C ILE A 64 2.71 -2.75 -12.45
N GLY A 65 2.89 -4.06 -12.44
CA GLY A 65 3.98 -4.73 -13.13
C GLY A 65 3.96 -4.42 -14.62
N TRP A 66 2.81 -4.56 -15.27
CA TRP A 66 2.64 -4.16 -16.66
C TRP A 66 3.00 -2.69 -16.89
N HIS A 67 2.48 -1.77 -16.06
CA HIS A 67 2.69 -0.34 -16.28
C HIS A 67 4.14 0.12 -16.04
N PHE A 68 4.87 -0.54 -15.13
CA PHE A 68 6.23 -0.20 -14.74
C PHE A 68 7.34 -1.03 -15.40
N LEU A 69 7.09 -2.28 -15.81
CA LEU A 69 8.07 -3.09 -16.57
C LEU A 69 7.96 -2.89 -18.08
N ALA A 70 6.78 -2.56 -18.61
CA ALA A 70 6.60 -2.33 -20.05
C ALA A 70 6.95 -0.90 -20.49
N ARG A 71 7.53 -0.09 -19.59
CA ARG A 71 8.09 1.25 -19.85
C ARG A 71 9.51 1.34 -19.30
#